data_AF-A0A9E0RXQ2-F1
#
_entry.id   AF-A0A9E0RXQ2-F1
#
_cell.length_a   1.000
_cell.length_b   1.000
_cell.length_c   1.000
_cell.angle_alpha   90.00
_cell.angle_beta   90.00
_cell.angle_gamma   90.00
#
_symmetry.space_group_name_H-M   'P 1'
#
loop_
_entity.id
_entity.type
_entity.pdbx_description
1 polymer ?
#
loop_
_entity_poly.entity_id
_entity_poly.type
_entity_poly.pdbx_seq_one_letter_code
_entity_poly.pdbx_strand_id
1 'polypeptide(L)'
;MTERAVDQSSDGFGEAATAPLEDLNLKRDKIPELLKQIKNPYEIDPDMSCEEIAEAVTALDGVLGRDFDVPPPDKKSLDERAADGASTAFLDAVASGASGLIPYRGIVREITGANSHQRKVLKAYDRGSHRRTFLKGVGLMKACPVPASPAPVADDDPKVVFK
;
A
#
# COMPACT_ATOMS: atom_id res chain seq x y z
N MET A 1 6.59 -50.61 44.17
CA MET A 1 6.31 -49.20 44.51
C MET A 1 6.30 -48.43 43.18
N THR A 2 5.16 -48.37 42.49
CA THR A 2 4.17 -47.24 42.50
C THR A 2 4.75 -45.98 41.85
N GLU A 3 4.48 -45.70 40.56
CA GLU A 3 3.31 -44.97 39.98
C GLU A 3 3.37 -43.43 40.07
N ARG A 4 3.22 -42.79 38.88
CA ARG A 4 2.74 -41.41 38.56
C ARG A 4 3.72 -40.25 38.82
N ALA A 5 3.81 -39.20 37.99
CA ALA A 5 2.83 -38.62 37.07
C ALA A 5 3.46 -37.94 35.83
N VAL A 6 2.67 -37.93 34.76
CA VAL A 6 2.75 -37.05 33.58
C VAL A 6 2.37 -35.63 33.99
N ASP A 7 3.13 -34.61 33.62
CA ASP A 7 2.67 -33.41 32.86
C ASP A 7 3.71 -32.26 32.91
N GLN A 8 3.61 -31.36 31.92
CA GLN A 8 4.35 -30.10 31.70
C GLN A 8 5.64 -30.26 30.85
N SER A 9 5.76 -29.74 29.63
CA SER A 9 4.94 -28.74 28.96
C SER A 9 4.94 -28.97 27.45
N SER A 10 3.74 -29.01 26.89
CA SER A 10 3.45 -28.83 25.46
C SER A 10 3.57 -27.36 25.03
N ASP A 11 4.22 -26.51 25.82
CA ASP A 11 4.46 -25.10 25.50
C ASP A 11 5.72 -24.93 24.68
N GLY A 12 5.53 -24.50 23.43
CA GLY A 12 6.63 -24.09 22.56
C GLY A 12 6.26 -24.12 21.08
N PHE A 13 5.16 -24.78 20.71
CA PHE A 13 4.66 -24.83 19.34
C PHE A 13 3.38 -24.00 19.10
N GLY A 14 2.95 -23.22 20.09
CA GLY A 14 1.74 -22.39 20.01
C GLY A 14 1.94 -20.92 19.66
N GLU A 15 3.15 -20.37 19.76
CA GLU A 15 3.33 -18.91 19.88
C GLU A 15 4.24 -18.28 18.81
N ALA A 16 4.50 -19.00 17.72
CA ALA A 16 5.30 -18.49 16.60
C ALA A 16 4.52 -18.41 15.28
N ALA A 17 3.19 -18.19 15.35
CA ALA A 17 2.34 -18.15 14.15
C ALA A 17 1.35 -16.97 14.09
N THR A 18 1.44 -15.99 14.98
CA THR A 18 0.54 -14.81 15.03
C THR A 18 1.11 -13.57 14.33
N ALA A 19 2.41 -13.47 14.11
CA ALA A 19 3.00 -12.41 13.30
C ALA A 19 3.01 -12.85 11.82
N PRO A 20 1.95 -12.53 11.04
CA PRO A 20 1.95 -11.22 10.38
C PRO A 20 0.53 -10.64 10.18
N LEU A 21 -0.29 -10.57 11.23
CA LEU A 21 -1.61 -9.91 11.15
C LEU A 21 -1.80 -8.75 12.14
N GLU A 22 -0.72 -8.33 12.80
CA GLU A 22 -0.69 -7.21 13.74
C GLU A 22 0.07 -6.00 13.16
N ASP A 23 1.06 -6.22 12.29
CA ASP A 23 1.88 -5.15 11.69
C ASP A 23 1.14 -4.25 10.69
N LEU A 24 -0.11 -4.56 10.36
CA LEU A 24 -1.01 -3.69 9.63
C LEU A 24 -2.34 -3.72 10.35
N ASN A 25 -2.67 -2.65 11.07
CA ASN A 25 -3.86 -2.50 11.91
C ASN A 25 -5.19 -2.46 11.09
N LEU A 26 -5.25 -3.14 9.93
CA LEU A 26 -6.36 -3.29 8.98
C LEU A 26 -7.67 -3.77 9.63
N LYS A 27 -7.59 -4.44 10.79
CA LYS A 27 -8.77 -4.82 11.58
C LYS A 27 -9.49 -3.62 12.21
N ARG A 28 -8.79 -2.50 12.41
CA ARG A 28 -9.30 -1.25 13.00
C ARG A 28 -9.29 -0.06 12.03
N ASP A 29 -8.58 -0.17 10.91
CA ASP A 29 -8.53 0.91 9.92
C ASP A 29 -9.91 1.18 9.35
N LYS A 30 -10.38 2.41 9.59
CA LYS A 30 -11.58 2.95 8.94
C LYS A 30 -11.23 3.18 7.48
N ILE A 31 -12.08 2.68 6.57
CA ILE A 31 -11.94 2.97 5.15
C ILE A 31 -11.98 4.50 4.97
N PRO A 32 -10.96 5.12 4.36
CA PRO A 32 -10.93 6.56 4.09
C PRO A 32 -12.20 6.98 3.32
N GLU A 33 -12.77 8.12 3.70
CA GLU A 33 -14.05 8.56 3.14
C GLU A 33 -13.97 8.77 1.63
N LEU A 34 -12.85 9.29 1.13
CA LEU A 34 -12.54 9.41 -0.28
C LEU A 34 -12.73 8.07 -1.03
N LEU A 35 -12.20 6.96 -0.49
CA LEU A 35 -12.30 5.64 -1.12
C LEU A 35 -13.71 5.03 -1.02
N LYS A 36 -14.48 5.37 0.02
CA LYS A 36 -15.88 4.91 0.15
C LYS A 36 -16.81 5.51 -0.90
N GLN A 37 -16.52 6.76 -1.31
CA GLN A 37 -17.31 7.50 -2.29
C GLN A 37 -17.14 6.95 -3.70
N ILE A 38 -15.98 6.34 -4.01
CA ILE A 38 -15.74 5.71 -5.31
C ILE A 38 -16.64 4.48 -5.43
N LYS A 39 -17.71 4.59 -6.23
CA LYS A 39 -18.59 3.45 -6.58
C LYS A 39 -18.13 2.78 -7.86
N ASN A 40 -17.82 3.58 -8.88
CA ASN A 40 -17.26 3.15 -10.14
C ASN A 40 -15.92 3.89 -10.38
N PRO A 41 -14.78 3.19 -10.47
CA PRO A 41 -13.49 3.85 -10.71
C PRO A 41 -13.40 4.52 -12.10
N TYR A 42 -14.29 4.18 -13.03
CA TYR A 42 -14.29 4.66 -14.41
C TYR A 42 -15.26 5.81 -14.69
N GLU A 43 -15.99 6.29 -13.68
CA GLU A 43 -16.97 7.36 -13.84
C GLU A 43 -16.29 8.72 -14.04
N ILE A 44 -16.47 9.37 -15.18
CA ILE A 44 -15.76 10.61 -15.49
C ILE A 44 -16.72 11.59 -16.16
N ASP A 45 -16.62 12.85 -15.77
CA ASP A 45 -17.21 13.93 -16.55
C ASP A 45 -16.33 14.16 -17.79
N PRO A 46 -16.84 14.00 -19.02
CA PRO A 46 -16.06 14.22 -20.23
C PRO A 46 -15.43 15.62 -20.30
N ASP A 47 -16.06 16.60 -19.65
CA ASP A 47 -15.63 18.01 -19.62
C ASP A 47 -14.67 18.33 -18.46
N MET A 48 -14.33 17.33 -17.62
CA MET A 48 -13.39 17.49 -16.52
C MET A 48 -12.03 18.03 -17.03
N SER A 49 -11.59 19.12 -16.41
CA SER A 49 -10.37 19.84 -16.73
C SER A 49 -9.12 19.13 -16.21
N CYS A 50 -7.95 19.49 -16.75
CA CYS A 50 -6.68 18.95 -16.24
C CYS A 50 -6.42 19.29 -14.77
N GLU A 51 -6.90 20.44 -14.30
CA GLU A 51 -6.77 20.87 -12.90
C GLU A 51 -7.59 19.98 -11.98
N GLU A 52 -8.86 19.73 -12.32
CA GLU A 52 -9.73 18.83 -11.55
C GLU A 52 -9.19 17.40 -11.53
N ILE A 53 -8.64 16.91 -12.66
CA ILE A 53 -7.99 15.60 -12.72
C ILE A 53 -6.76 15.58 -11.79
N ALA A 54 -5.94 16.63 -11.80
CA ALA A 54 -4.75 16.72 -10.94
C ALA A 54 -5.12 16.74 -9.46
N GLU A 55 -6.15 17.49 -9.07
CA GLU A 55 -6.66 17.53 -7.71
C GLU A 55 -7.15 16.15 -7.26
N ALA A 56 -7.94 15.47 -8.11
CA ALA A 56 -8.45 14.14 -7.81
C ALA A 56 -7.33 13.11 -7.68
N VAL A 57 -6.32 13.15 -8.56
CA VAL A 57 -5.13 12.27 -8.46
C VAL A 57 -4.35 12.58 -7.18
N THR A 58 -4.10 13.85 -6.87
CA THR A 58 -3.36 14.26 -5.67
C THR A 58 -4.07 13.82 -4.38
N ALA A 59 -5.40 13.95 -4.34
CA ALA A 59 -6.21 13.46 -3.22
C ALA A 59 -6.10 11.94 -3.07
N LEU A 60 -6.10 11.20 -4.18
CA LEU A 60 -5.91 9.75 -4.18
C LEU A 60 -4.50 9.36 -3.73
N ASP A 61 -3.45 10.07 -4.17
CA ASP A 61 -2.07 9.83 -3.74
C ASP A 61 -1.89 10.04 -2.24
N GLY A 62 -2.56 11.04 -1.66
CA GLY A 62 -2.55 11.26 -0.22
C GLY A 62 -3.13 10.09 0.60
N VAL A 63 -3.97 9.25 -0.01
CA VAL A 63 -4.63 8.12 0.65
C VAL A 63 -4.00 6.76 0.28
N LEU A 64 -3.65 6.60 -0.99
CA LEU A 64 -3.07 5.36 -1.55
C LEU A 64 -1.55 5.30 -1.36
N GLY A 65 -0.91 6.43 -1.06
CA GLY A 65 0.53 6.59 -1.07
C GLY A 65 1.08 6.78 -2.49
N ARG A 66 2.41 6.81 -2.56
CA ARG A 66 3.18 7.00 -3.80
C ARG A 66 2.68 6.09 -4.93
N ASP A 67 2.50 6.65 -6.11
CA ASP A 67 2.15 5.87 -7.30
C ASP A 67 3.37 5.14 -7.91
N PHE A 68 3.10 4.16 -8.76
CA PHE A 68 4.14 3.30 -9.35
C PHE A 68 5.10 4.09 -10.27
N ASP A 69 4.65 5.19 -10.84
CA ASP A 69 5.38 6.03 -11.79
C ASP A 69 6.24 7.12 -11.11
N VAL A 70 6.16 7.25 -9.78
CA VAL A 70 6.99 8.19 -9.02
C VAL A 70 8.18 7.41 -8.46
N PRO A 71 9.44 7.74 -8.77
CA PRO A 71 10.60 7.01 -8.24
C PRO A 71 10.66 7.11 -6.71
N PRO A 72 11.23 6.11 -6.01
CA PRO A 72 11.44 6.21 -4.58
C PRO A 72 12.42 7.36 -4.31
N PRO A 73 12.30 8.08 -3.17
CA PRO A 73 13.28 9.09 -2.82
C PRO A 73 14.68 8.46 -2.79
N ASP A 74 15.69 9.22 -3.21
CA ASP A 74 17.09 8.78 -3.23
C ASP A 74 17.46 8.17 -1.88
N LYS A 75 18.12 7.01 -1.92
CA LYS A 75 18.67 6.36 -0.73
C LYS A 75 19.83 7.22 -0.25
N LYS A 76 19.54 8.26 0.55
CA LYS A 76 20.57 9.00 1.27
C LYS A 76 21.49 8.00 1.98
N SER A 77 22.79 8.19 1.81
CA SER A 77 23.79 7.40 2.51
C SER A 77 23.58 7.51 4.03
N LEU A 78 24.00 6.50 4.80
CA LEU A 78 23.89 6.54 6.27
C LEU A 78 24.59 7.78 6.85
N ASP A 79 25.62 8.28 6.17
CA ASP A 79 26.38 9.48 6.54
C ASP A 79 25.58 10.77 6.32
N GLU A 80 24.82 10.88 5.22
CA GLU A 80 23.90 12.01 4.97
C GLU A 80 22.70 12.00 5.93
N ARG A 81 22.23 10.82 6.33
CA ARG A 81 21.17 10.66 7.35
C ARG A 81 21.62 11.07 8.75
N ALA A 82 22.91 10.91 9.06
CA ALA A 82 23.49 11.34 10.33
C ALA A 82 23.64 12.87 10.41
N ALA A 83 23.88 13.54 9.28
CA ALA A 83 24.01 14.99 9.21
C ALA A 83 22.67 15.73 9.36
N ASP A 84 21.54 15.13 8.95
CA ASP A 84 20.20 15.72 8.99
C ASP A 84 19.52 15.70 10.37
N GLY A 85 20.22 15.28 11.44
CA GLY A 85 19.87 15.60 12.81
C GLY A 85 18.47 15.17 13.28
N ALA A 86 18.38 13.95 13.84
CA ALA A 86 17.42 13.59 14.90
C ALA A 86 15.96 14.06 14.73
N SER A 87 15.25 13.56 13.71
CA SER A 87 13.76 13.45 13.74
C SER A 87 13.19 12.52 12.66
N THR A 88 13.91 12.31 11.56
CA THR A 88 13.44 11.51 10.41
C THR A 88 13.83 10.04 10.46
N ALA A 89 14.87 9.66 11.21
CA ALA A 89 15.34 8.27 11.30
C ALA A 89 14.29 7.29 11.87
N PHE A 90 13.38 7.77 12.73
CA PHE A 90 12.30 6.94 13.28
C PHE A 90 11.18 6.68 12.25
N LEU A 91 10.99 7.57 11.28
CA LEU A 91 10.00 7.41 10.20
C LEU A 91 10.57 6.55 9.05
N ASP A 92 11.86 6.69 8.76
CA ASP A 92 12.54 5.94 7.69
C ASP A 92 12.86 4.48 8.05
N ALA A 93 13.05 4.15 9.33
CA ALA A 93 13.16 2.77 9.78
C ALA A 93 11.84 1.99 9.59
N VAL A 94 10.70 2.67 9.67
CA VAL A 94 9.38 2.10 9.36
C VAL A 94 9.19 1.97 7.83
N ALA A 95 9.66 2.95 7.04
CA ALA A 95 9.55 2.92 5.58
C ALA A 95 10.50 1.91 4.89
N SER A 96 11.70 1.70 5.44
CA SER A 96 12.71 0.80 4.86
C SER A 96 12.43 -0.69 5.12
N GLY A 97 11.61 -1.01 6.13
CA GLY A 97 10.99 -2.34 6.29
C GLY A 97 9.82 -2.62 5.32
N ALA A 98 9.27 -1.59 4.65
CA ALA A 98 8.09 -1.72 3.79
C ALA A 98 8.40 -1.69 2.28
N SER A 99 9.67 -1.62 1.88
CA SER A 99 10.09 -1.50 0.46
C SER A 99 9.96 -2.79 -0.36
N GLY A 100 9.10 -3.71 0.08
CA GLY A 100 8.77 -4.96 -0.63
C GLY A 100 7.38 -5.48 -0.31
N LEU A 101 6.52 -4.68 0.31
CA LEU A 101 5.11 -5.02 0.49
C LEU A 101 4.35 -4.66 -0.79
N ILE A 102 4.53 -5.49 -1.82
CA ILE A 102 3.43 -5.68 -2.77
C ILE A 102 2.27 -6.18 -1.91
N PRO A 103 1.08 -5.55 -1.91
CA PRO A 103 -0.06 -5.95 -1.09
C PRO A 103 -0.55 -7.41 -1.30
N TYR A 104 0.15 -8.19 -2.14
CA TYR A 104 -0.23 -9.50 -2.62
C TYR A 104 0.88 -10.57 -2.54
N ARG A 105 2.09 -10.28 -2.05
CA ARG A 105 3.20 -11.27 -2.12
C ARG A 105 3.30 -12.30 -0.97
N GLY A 106 2.33 -12.35 -0.06
CA GLY A 106 2.39 -13.30 1.07
C GLY A 106 1.06 -13.85 1.59
N ILE A 107 -0.09 -13.56 0.96
CA ILE A 107 -1.41 -13.98 1.45
C ILE A 107 -2.10 -14.82 0.37
N VAL A 108 -1.51 -15.97 0.05
CA VAL A 108 -2.33 -17.17 -0.24
C VAL A 108 -2.51 -17.96 1.06
N ARG A 109 -2.44 -17.29 2.21
CA ARG A 109 -2.78 -17.88 3.50
C ARG A 109 -4.25 -17.64 3.72
N GLU A 110 -5.02 -18.70 3.49
CA GLU A 110 -6.35 -18.89 4.00
C GLU A 110 -7.40 -17.88 3.48
N ILE A 111 -7.96 -18.18 2.30
CA ILE A 111 -9.31 -17.74 1.94
C ILE A 111 -10.33 -18.50 2.83
N THR A 112 -10.17 -18.46 4.15
CA THR A 112 -11.31 -18.64 5.03
C THR A 112 -11.97 -17.28 5.17
N GLY A 113 -13.28 -17.23 5.03
CA GLY A 113 -14.12 -16.02 5.05
C GLY A 113 -14.06 -15.13 6.28
N ALA A 114 -13.05 -15.26 7.14
CA ALA A 114 -13.12 -14.87 8.54
C ALA A 114 -13.19 -13.35 8.81
N ASN A 115 -12.79 -12.49 7.86
CA ASN A 115 -12.84 -11.04 8.07
C ASN A 115 -13.52 -10.27 6.93
N SER A 116 -14.84 -10.09 7.04
CA SER A 116 -15.64 -9.31 6.10
C SER A 116 -15.24 -7.83 6.02
N HIS A 117 -14.70 -7.26 7.11
CA HIS A 117 -14.21 -5.88 7.14
C HIS A 117 -12.93 -5.73 6.33
N GLN A 118 -11.94 -6.60 6.54
CA GLN A 118 -10.70 -6.59 5.78
C GLN A 118 -10.95 -6.69 4.26
N ARG A 119 -11.91 -7.53 3.84
CA ARG A 119 -12.32 -7.61 2.43
C ARG A 119 -12.88 -6.30 1.90
N LYS A 120 -13.64 -5.55 2.71
CA LYS A 120 -14.18 -4.23 2.33
C LYS A 120 -13.07 -3.19 2.21
N VAL A 121 -12.12 -3.20 3.14
CA VAL A 121 -10.96 -2.30 3.11
C VAL A 121 -10.15 -2.55 1.85
N LEU A 122 -9.73 -3.79 1.59
CA LEU A 122 -8.96 -4.14 0.39
C LEU A 122 -9.67 -3.72 -0.91
N LYS A 123 -10.97 -4.06 -1.04
CA LYS A 123 -11.77 -3.65 -2.21
C LYS A 123 -11.85 -2.13 -2.40
N ALA A 124 -11.83 -1.35 -1.32
CA ALA A 124 -11.86 0.11 -1.42
C ALA A 124 -10.51 0.67 -1.92
N TYR A 125 -9.40 0.12 -1.42
CA TYR A 125 -8.05 0.47 -1.89
C TYR A 125 -7.82 0.06 -3.34
N ASP A 126 -8.23 -1.14 -3.74
CA ASP A 126 -8.16 -1.59 -5.14
C ASP A 126 -8.93 -0.66 -6.06
N ARG A 127 -10.15 -0.28 -5.67
CA ARG A 127 -10.96 0.65 -6.46
C ARG A 127 -10.34 2.04 -6.53
N GLY A 128 -9.73 2.52 -5.44
CA GLY A 128 -8.97 3.76 -5.43
C GLY A 128 -7.79 3.72 -6.39
N SER A 129 -7.03 2.63 -6.38
CA SER A 129 -5.91 2.40 -7.30
C SER A 129 -6.37 2.44 -8.76
N HIS A 130 -7.42 1.68 -9.10
CA HIS A 130 -8.00 1.70 -10.44
C HIS A 130 -8.51 3.09 -10.85
N ARG A 131 -9.11 3.84 -9.91
CA ARG A 131 -9.56 5.21 -10.15
C ARG A 131 -8.41 6.13 -10.50
N ARG A 132 -7.30 6.07 -9.74
CA ARG A 132 -6.09 6.85 -10.00
C ARG A 132 -5.52 6.54 -11.38
N THR A 133 -5.34 5.25 -11.69
CA THR A 133 -4.81 4.82 -13.00
C THR A 133 -5.70 5.31 -14.15
N PHE A 134 -7.02 5.20 -14.00
CA PHE A 134 -7.96 5.65 -15.03
C PHE A 134 -7.89 7.17 -15.25
N LEU A 135 -7.88 7.97 -14.17
CA LEU A 135 -7.75 9.42 -14.25
C LEU A 135 -6.46 9.85 -14.95
N LYS A 136 -5.33 9.23 -14.60
CA LYS A 136 -4.05 9.47 -15.27
C LYS A 136 -4.12 9.10 -16.76
N GLY A 137 -4.77 7.99 -17.11
CA GLY A 137 -5.00 7.60 -18.51
C GLY A 137 -5.84 8.62 -19.29
N VAL A 138 -6.90 9.17 -18.68
CA VAL A 138 -7.71 10.24 -19.26
C VAL A 138 -6.88 11.51 -19.44
N GLY A 139 -6.11 11.93 -18.42
CA GLY A 139 -5.27 13.11 -18.51
C GLY A 139 -4.14 12.97 -19.53
N LEU A 140 -3.59 11.76 -19.72
CA LEU A 140 -2.65 11.46 -20.81
C LEU A 140 -3.28 11.75 -22.18
N MET A 141 -4.50 11.27 -22.42
CA MET A 141 -5.23 11.51 -23.68
C MET A 141 -5.56 13.00 -23.91
N LYS A 142 -5.74 13.76 -22.82
CA LYS A 142 -5.96 15.22 -22.84
C LYS A 142 -4.66 16.03 -22.85
N ALA A 143 -3.49 15.39 -22.89
CA ALA A 143 -2.16 16.02 -22.79
C ALA A 143 -1.99 16.90 -21.53
N CYS A 144 -2.60 16.49 -20.41
CA CYS A 144 -2.46 17.17 -19.13
C CYS A 144 -1.03 17.00 -18.56
N PRO A 145 -0.53 17.98 -17.79
CA PRO A 145 0.72 17.83 -17.06
C PRO A 145 0.59 16.86 -15.88
N VAL A 146 1.71 16.33 -15.40
CA VAL A 146 1.80 15.61 -14.12
C VAL A 146 1.30 16.53 -12.99
N PRO A 147 0.51 16.05 -12.00
CA PRO A 147 0.16 14.64 -11.73
C PRO A 147 -1.08 14.12 -12.46
N ALA A 148 -1.76 14.92 -13.29
CA ALA A 148 -2.96 14.50 -14.02
C ALA A 148 -2.69 13.49 -15.13
N SER A 149 -1.43 13.25 -15.49
CA SER A 149 -0.99 12.22 -16.43
C SER A 149 0.10 11.36 -15.79
N PRO A 150 0.42 10.18 -16.37
CA PRO A 150 1.53 9.37 -15.90
C PRO A 150 2.84 10.15 -15.97
N ALA A 151 3.63 10.07 -14.90
CA ALA A 151 4.99 10.56 -14.94
C ALA A 151 5.80 9.78 -16.01
N PRO A 152 6.75 10.43 -16.70
CA PRO A 152 7.64 9.73 -17.61
C PRO A 152 8.39 8.62 -16.85
N VAL A 153 8.35 7.41 -17.40
CA VAL A 153 9.01 6.23 -16.81
C VAL A 153 10.51 6.49 -16.77
N ALA A 154 11.14 6.32 -15.60
CA ALA A 154 12.59 6.36 -15.48
C ALA A 154 13.18 5.08 -16.08
N ASP A 155 14.25 5.19 -16.87
CA ASP A 155 14.83 4.07 -17.64
C ASP A 155 15.37 2.90 -16.78
N ASP A 156 15.45 3.08 -15.45
CA ASP A 156 16.07 2.18 -14.49
C ASP A 156 15.07 1.30 -13.69
N ASP A 157 13.78 1.33 -14.03
CA ASP A 157 12.78 0.52 -13.32
C ASP A 157 13.06 -0.99 -13.47
N PRO A 158 13.20 -1.75 -12.36
CA PRO A 158 13.52 -3.17 -12.44
C PRO A 158 12.36 -3.93 -13.09
N LYS A 159 12.61 -4.45 -14.29
CA LYS A 159 11.65 -5.26 -15.06
C LYS A 159 11.07 -6.36 -14.18
N VAL A 160 9.74 -6.46 -14.13
CA VAL A 160 9.07 -7.57 -13.45
C VAL A 160 9.38 -8.86 -14.20
N VAL A 161 10.31 -9.65 -13.68
CA VAL A 161 10.65 -10.96 -14.22
C VAL A 161 9.65 -11.98 -13.69
N PHE A 162 8.77 -12.48 -14.55
CA PHE A 162 7.98 -13.66 -14.26
C PHE A 162 8.90 -14.89 -14.40
N LYS A 163 9.06 -15.65 -13.32
CA LYS A 163 9.74 -16.96 -13.34
C LYS A 163 8.79 -18.03 -13.86
#